data_AF-A0A497QDL5-F1
#
_entry.id   AF-A0A497QDL5-F1
#
_cell.length_a   1.000
_cell.length_b   1.000
_cell.length_c   1.000
_cell.angle_alpha   90.00
_cell.angle_beta   90.00
_cell.angle_gamma   90.00
#
_symmetry.space_group_name_H-M   'P 1'
#
loop_
_entity.id
_entity.type
_entity.pdbx_description
1 polymer ?
#
loop_
_entity_poly.entity_id
_entity_poly.type
_entity_poly.pdbx_seq_one_letter_code
_entity_poly.pdbx_strand_id
1 'polypeptide(L)'
;MLLVSVKFIIAVIITEAITELVTKSSFFKPLREWFFSKKDTKIFKWLHSLFDCGYCMSLWIAWAVSLFMFRNVNIVYSHVDWIWIGIVIHRLSNIQHLIIDKLTYLKEWLKLKSFIENLMPGQGQVDK
;
A
#
# COMPACT_ATOMS: atom_id res chain seq x y z
N MET A 1 24.78 9.92 2.53
CA MET A 1 24.24 8.56 2.28
C MET A 1 23.09 8.24 3.23
N LEU A 2 23.28 8.30 4.56
CA LEU A 2 22.23 8.03 5.55
C LEU A 2 20.92 8.82 5.33
N LEU A 3 21.02 10.12 5.03
CA LEU A 3 19.85 10.98 4.81
C LEU A 3 19.03 10.58 3.57
N VAL A 4 19.68 10.01 2.55
CA VAL A 4 18.99 9.50 1.35
C VAL A 4 18.25 8.21 1.69
N SER A 5 18.89 7.31 2.44
CA SER A 5 18.26 6.05 2.86
C SER A 5 17.03 6.29 3.73
N VAL A 6 17.10 7.24 4.67
CA VAL A 6 15.95 7.63 5.49
C VAL A 6 14.81 8.19 4.63
N LYS A 7 15.13 9.05 3.65
CA LYS A 7 14.12 9.55 2.69
C LYS A 7 13.45 8.42 1.91
N PHE A 8 14.19 7.39 1.52
CA PHE A 8 13.64 6.21 0.84
C PHE A 8 12.65 5.45 1.73
N ILE A 9 13.01 5.17 2.98
CA ILE A 9 12.12 4.48 3.91
C ILE A 9 10.84 5.30 4.13
N ILE A 10 10.97 6.60 4.36
CA ILE A 10 9.82 7.51 4.53
C ILE A 10 8.96 7.52 3.26
N ALA A 11 9.57 7.58 2.07
CA ALA A 11 8.85 7.60 0.80
C ALA A 11 8.02 6.33 0.58
N VAL A 12 8.55 5.16 0.94
CA VAL A 12 7.82 3.90 0.87
C VAL A 12 6.62 3.92 1.83
N ILE A 13 6.83 4.32 3.09
CA ILE A 13 5.75 4.40 4.10
C ILE A 13 4.67 5.40 3.68
N ILE A 14 5.05 6.58 3.19
CA ILE A 14 4.11 7.60 2.72
C ILE A 14 3.32 7.11 1.52
N THR A 15 3.98 6.45 0.57
CA THR A 15 3.31 5.89 -0.61
C THR A 15 2.21 4.93 -0.20
N GLU A 16 2.51 4.03 0.74
CA GLU A 16 1.55 3.08 1.27
C GLU A 16 0.38 3.78 1.97
N ALA A 17 0.69 4.68 2.91
CA ALA A 17 -0.33 5.38 3.69
C ALA A 17 -1.28 6.20 2.81
N ILE A 18 -0.75 6.90 1.79
CA ILE A 18 -1.59 7.65 0.84
C ILE A 18 -2.40 6.67 -0.04
N THR A 19 -1.80 5.55 -0.46
CA THR A 19 -2.52 4.54 -1.27
C THR A 19 -3.71 3.99 -0.51
N GLU A 20 -3.53 3.56 0.73
CA GLU A 20 -4.63 3.08 1.56
C GLU A 20 -5.64 4.18 1.85
N LEU A 21 -5.19 5.40 2.12
CA LEU A 21 -6.09 6.52 2.35
C LEU A 21 -6.95 6.80 1.11
N VAL A 22 -6.39 6.81 -0.08
CA VAL A 22 -7.16 7.09 -1.31
C VAL A 22 -8.09 5.92 -1.67
N THR A 23 -7.62 4.69 -1.53
CA THR A 23 -8.34 3.51 -2.06
C THR A 23 -9.26 2.83 -1.04
N LYS A 24 -8.93 2.84 0.25
CA LYS A 24 -9.70 2.16 1.31
C LYS A 24 -10.48 3.12 2.20
N SER A 25 -10.08 4.39 2.33
CA SER A 25 -10.77 5.28 3.27
C SER A 25 -12.19 5.64 2.79
N SER A 26 -13.08 5.74 3.78
CA SER A 26 -14.42 6.31 3.61
C SER A 26 -14.38 7.80 3.28
N PHE A 27 -13.29 8.51 3.63
CA PHE A 27 -13.13 9.94 3.37
C PHE A 27 -13.12 10.25 1.87
N PHE A 28 -12.47 9.41 1.06
CA PHE A 28 -12.44 9.56 -0.39
C PHE A 28 -13.63 8.88 -1.09
N LYS A 29 -14.57 8.28 -0.34
CA LYS A 29 -15.76 7.63 -0.91
C LYS A 29 -16.69 8.62 -1.63
N PRO A 30 -17.02 9.82 -1.09
CA PRO A 30 -17.87 10.78 -1.81
C PRO A 30 -17.22 11.30 -3.09
N LEU A 31 -15.90 11.48 -3.08
CA LEU A 31 -15.16 11.89 -4.26
C LEU A 31 -15.19 10.80 -5.34
N ARG A 32 -14.98 9.55 -4.94
CA ARG A 32 -15.11 8.37 -5.82
C ARG A 32 -16.51 8.29 -6.40
N GLU A 33 -17.55 8.36 -5.57
CA GLU A 33 -18.96 8.34 -6.00
C GLU A 33 -19.30 9.51 -6.94
N TRP A 34 -18.75 10.70 -6.69
CA TRP A 34 -18.91 11.84 -7.59
C TRP A 34 -18.28 11.59 -8.97
N PHE A 35 -17.06 11.06 -9.02
CA PHE A 35 -16.43 10.63 -10.28
C PHE A 35 -17.23 9.49 -10.95
N PHE A 36 -17.82 8.59 -10.16
CA PHE A 36 -18.64 7.46 -10.65
C PHE A 36 -20.01 7.88 -11.17
N SER A 37 -20.51 9.06 -10.83
CA SER A 37 -21.77 9.59 -11.35
C SER A 37 -21.68 9.99 -12.83
N LYS A 38 -20.48 10.24 -13.36
CA LYS A 38 -20.25 10.67 -14.75
C LYS A 38 -19.75 9.52 -15.64
N LYS A 39 -20.63 8.55 -15.95
CA LYS A 39 -20.24 7.28 -16.62
C LYS A 39 -19.96 7.33 -18.13
N ASP A 40 -20.18 8.45 -18.81
CA ASP A 40 -20.23 8.43 -20.30
C ASP A 40 -18.93 8.71 -21.06
N THR A 41 -17.78 8.89 -20.39
CA THR A 41 -16.50 9.06 -21.11
C THR A 41 -15.48 7.96 -20.79
N LYS A 42 -14.71 7.56 -21.81
CA LYS A 42 -13.61 6.57 -21.70
C LYS A 42 -12.59 6.95 -20.61
N ILE A 43 -12.37 8.26 -20.42
CA ILE A 43 -11.45 8.79 -19.42
C ILE A 43 -11.95 8.49 -18.00
N PHE A 44 -13.24 8.69 -17.72
CA PHE A 44 -13.81 8.36 -16.41
C PHE A 44 -13.75 6.85 -16.11
N LYS A 45 -13.89 5.98 -17.13
CA LYS A 45 -13.69 4.53 -16.95
C LYS A 45 -12.26 4.16 -16.59
N TRP A 46 -11.26 4.78 -17.23
CA TRP A 46 -9.86 4.57 -16.89
C TRP A 46 -9.55 5.08 -15.47
N LEU A 47 -10.03 6.27 -15.13
CA LEU A 47 -9.83 6.87 -13.82
C LEU A 47 -10.49 6.06 -12.71
N HIS A 48 -11.68 5.50 -12.97
CA HIS A 48 -12.35 4.55 -12.08
C HIS A 48 -11.49 3.32 -11.80
N SER A 49 -10.99 2.67 -12.85
CA SER A 49 -10.12 1.50 -12.71
C SER A 49 -8.84 1.82 -11.93
N LEU A 50 -8.37 3.06 -12.00
CA LEU A 50 -7.18 3.53 -11.29
C LEU A 50 -7.45 3.75 -9.80
N PHE A 51 -8.59 4.35 -9.43
CA PHE A 51 -8.96 4.56 -8.03
C PHE A 51 -9.39 3.28 -7.29
N ASP A 52 -9.92 2.29 -8.01
CA ASP A 52 -10.29 1.00 -7.41
C ASP A 52 -9.11 0.04 -7.29
N CYS A 53 -8.07 0.23 -8.10
CA CYS A 53 -6.87 -0.60 -8.08
C CYS A 53 -5.80 0.02 -7.17
N GLY A 54 -5.69 -0.47 -5.93
CA GLY A 54 -4.64 -0.06 -4.97
C GLY A 54 -3.22 -0.12 -5.55
N TYR A 55 -2.92 -1.19 -6.29
CA TYR A 55 -1.64 -1.35 -6.98
C TYR A 55 -1.41 -0.32 -8.09
N CYS A 56 -2.45 0.09 -8.80
CA CYS A 56 -2.35 1.07 -9.87
C CYS A 56 -2.17 2.46 -9.26
N MET A 57 -2.95 2.77 -8.23
CA MET A 57 -2.87 4.02 -7.50
C MET A 57 -1.50 4.21 -6.82
N SER A 58 -0.93 3.15 -6.24
CA SER A 58 0.38 3.23 -5.58
C SER A 58 1.51 3.56 -6.54
N LEU A 59 1.42 3.18 -7.83
CA LEU A 59 2.41 3.58 -8.84
C LEU A 59 2.41 5.10 -9.06
N TRP A 60 1.22 5.70 -9.20
CA TRP A 60 1.08 7.14 -9.43
C TRP A 60 1.46 7.95 -8.20
N ILE A 61 1.11 7.47 -7.00
CA ILE A 61 1.53 8.07 -5.75
C ILE A 61 3.04 7.97 -5.60
N ALA A 62 3.65 6.80 -5.83
CA ALA A 62 5.09 6.62 -5.73
C ALA A 62 5.86 7.53 -6.70
N TRP A 63 5.33 7.74 -7.90
CA TRP A 63 5.91 8.67 -8.87
C TRP A 63 5.79 10.14 -8.42
N ALA A 64 4.64 10.54 -7.86
CA ALA A 64 4.52 11.87 -7.27
C ALA A 64 5.48 12.05 -6.07
N VAL A 65 5.54 11.07 -5.18
CA VAL A 65 6.43 11.06 -4.02
C VAL A 65 7.90 11.12 -4.45
N SER A 66 8.30 10.37 -5.49
CA SER A 66 9.67 10.41 -6.01
C SER A 66 10.03 11.81 -6.52
N LEU A 67 9.13 12.43 -7.28
CA LEU A 67 9.29 13.80 -7.78
C LEU A 67 9.40 14.83 -6.66
N PHE A 68 8.60 14.74 -5.59
CA PHE A 68 8.63 15.73 -4.51
C PHE A 68 9.81 15.55 -3.55
N MET A 69 10.08 14.32 -3.10
CA MET A 69 11.05 14.06 -2.03
C MET A 69 12.49 14.04 -2.51
N PHE A 70 12.70 13.64 -3.76
CA PHE A 70 14.04 13.42 -4.27
C PHE A 70 14.51 14.51 -5.24
N ARG A 71 13.64 15.45 -5.68
CA ARG A 71 13.94 16.51 -6.69
C ARG A 71 15.35 17.11 -6.60
N ASN A 72 15.77 17.44 -5.38
CA ASN A 72 17.00 18.16 -5.08
C ASN A 72 18.12 17.25 -4.54
N VAL A 73 18.06 15.95 -4.83
CA VAL A 73 19.07 14.97 -4.39
C VAL A 73 20.06 14.76 -5.53
N ASN A 74 21.35 14.96 -5.25
CA ASN A 74 22.47 14.82 -6.19
C ASN A 74 22.65 13.42 -6.82
N ILE A 75 21.79 12.46 -6.49
CA ILE A 75 21.77 11.12 -7.11
C ILE A 75 21.02 11.14 -8.44
N VAL A 76 20.17 12.14 -8.67
CA VAL A 76 19.38 12.22 -9.89
C VAL A 76 20.12 13.04 -10.92
N TYR A 77 20.65 12.33 -11.91
CA TYR A 77 21.37 12.89 -13.06
C TYR A 77 20.45 13.17 -14.23
N SER A 78 19.36 12.40 -14.36
CA SER A 78 18.41 12.50 -15.46
C SER A 78 16.97 12.50 -14.97
N HIS A 79 16.07 13.12 -15.74
CA HIS A 79 14.63 13.04 -15.48
C HIS A 79 14.09 11.59 -15.45
N VAL A 80 14.78 10.66 -16.13
CA VAL A 80 14.44 9.24 -16.14
C VAL A 80 14.66 8.59 -14.76
N ASP A 81 15.56 9.12 -13.94
CA ASP A 81 15.85 8.57 -12.61
C ASP A 81 14.64 8.70 -11.67
N TRP A 82 13.81 9.74 -11.83
CA TRP A 82 12.57 9.90 -11.05
C TRP A 82 11.57 8.78 -11.29
N ILE A 83 11.51 8.31 -12.54
CA ILE A 83 10.64 7.21 -12.95
C ILE A 83 11.13 5.92 -12.29
N TRP A 84 12.43 5.64 -12.36
CA TRP A 84 13.01 4.45 -11.73
C TRP A 84 12.88 4.47 -10.21
N ILE A 85 13.18 5.59 -9.56
CA ILE A 85 12.99 5.77 -8.12
C ILE A 85 11.52 5.54 -7.75
N GLY A 86 10.57 6.09 -8.53
CA GLY A 86 9.14 5.85 -8.35
C GLY A 86 8.76 4.37 -8.47
N ILE A 87 9.27 3.66 -9.49
CA ILE A 87 9.03 2.22 -9.67
C ILE A 87 9.57 1.42 -8.48
N VAL A 88 10.76 1.75 -7.99
CA VAL A 88 11.36 1.08 -6.82
C VAL A 88 10.52 1.32 -5.57
N ILE A 89 10.15 2.58 -5.29
CA ILE A 89 9.29 2.93 -4.15
C ILE A 89 7.95 2.19 -4.24
N HIS A 90 7.31 2.19 -5.42
CA HIS A 90 6.08 1.45 -5.68
C HIS A 90 6.21 -0.04 -5.35
N ARG A 91 7.26 -0.70 -5.86
CA ARG A 91 7.48 -2.14 -5.62
C ARG A 91 7.71 -2.43 -4.15
N LEU A 92 8.52 -1.62 -3.48
CA LEU A 92 8.79 -1.77 -2.05
C LEU A 92 7.54 -1.52 -1.19
N SER A 93 6.71 -0.54 -1.55
CA SER A 93 5.42 -0.28 -0.88
C SER A 93 4.51 -1.50 -0.96
N ASN A 94 4.38 -2.12 -2.14
CA ASN A 94 3.53 -3.30 -2.29
C ASN A 94 4.09 -4.53 -1.55
N ILE A 95 5.41 -4.70 -1.49
CA ILE A 95 6.02 -5.76 -0.68
C ILE A 95 5.73 -5.51 0.80
N GLN A 96 5.87 -4.26 1.25
CA GLN A 96 5.52 -3.86 2.62
C GLN A 96 4.05 -4.16 2.92
N HIS A 97 3.12 -3.79 2.03
CA HIS A 97 1.70 -4.10 2.16
C HIS A 97 1.44 -5.59 2.35
N LEU A 98 2.01 -6.42 1.47
CA LEU A 98 1.86 -7.87 1.52
C LEU A 98 2.38 -8.47 2.85
N ILE A 99 3.49 -7.94 3.37
CA ILE A 99 4.04 -8.37 4.66
C ILE A 99 3.10 -7.98 5.80
N ILE A 100 2.59 -6.75 5.82
CA ILE A 100 1.68 -6.25 6.85
C ILE A 100 0.37 -7.07 6.86
N ASP A 101 -0.19 -7.37 5.69
CA ASP A 101 -1.40 -8.18 5.57
C ASP A 101 -1.19 -9.59 6.13
N LYS A 102 -0.07 -10.24 5.77
CA LYS A 102 0.28 -11.57 6.28
C LYS A 102 0.48 -11.59 7.80
N LEU A 103 1.16 -10.58 8.35
CA LEU A 103 1.37 -10.46 9.79
C LEU A 103 0.05 -10.24 10.54
N THR A 104 -0.84 -9.44 9.97
CA THR A 104 -2.17 -9.18 10.54
C THR A 104 -3.01 -10.45 10.55
N TYR A 105 -3.04 -11.18 9.44
CA TYR A 105 -3.71 -12.49 9.35
C TYR A 105 -3.16 -13.51 10.35
N LEU A 106 -1.84 -13.62 10.46
CA LEU A 106 -1.18 -14.53 11.40
C LEU A 106 -1.55 -14.19 12.86
N LYS A 107 -1.60 -12.90 13.20
CA LYS A 107 -1.99 -12.44 14.53
C LYS A 107 -3.43 -12.83 14.88
N GLU A 108 -4.36 -12.68 13.96
CA GLU A 108 -5.76 -13.09 14.17
C GLU A 108 -5.90 -14.61 14.27
N TRP A 109 -5.16 -15.37 13.46
CA TRP A 109 -5.14 -16.83 13.55
C TRP A 109 -4.60 -17.33 14.90
N LEU A 110 -3.54 -16.73 15.42
CA LEU A 110 -2.99 -17.07 16.74
C LEU A 110 -3.97 -16.79 17.88
N LYS A 111 -4.71 -15.67 17.81
CA LYS A 111 -5.79 -15.38 18.78
C LYS A 111 -6.92 -16.40 18.71
N LEU A 112 -7.32 -16.80 17.51
CA LEU A 112 -8.36 -17.81 17.32
C LEU A 112 -7.91 -19.16 17.87
N LYS A 113 -6.67 -19.56 17.58
CA LYS A 113 -6.08 -20.80 18.08
C LYS A 113 -6.08 -20.85 19.61
N SER A 114 -5.61 -19.79 20.27
CA SER A 114 -5.59 -19.74 21.74
C SER A 114 -7.00 -19.74 22.35
N PHE A 115 -7.97 -19.10 21.70
CA PHE A 115 -9.38 -19.15 22.11
C PHE A 115 -9.95 -20.57 22.01
N ILE A 116 -9.68 -21.31 20.93
CA ILE A 116 -10.13 -22.69 20.74
C ILE A 116 -9.49 -23.62 21.78
N GLU A 117 -8.19 -23.48 22.04
CA GLU A 117 -7.49 -24.27 23.07
C GLU A 117 -8.08 -24.03 24.48
N ASN A 118 -8.47 -22.80 24.80
CA ASN A 118 -9.13 -22.47 26.07
C ASN A 118 -10.57 -23.01 26.18
N LEU A 119 -11.28 -23.22 25.06
CA LEU A 119 -12.62 -23.79 25.04
C LEU A 119 -12.65 -25.32 25.12
N MET A 120 -11.54 -25.99 24.79
CA MET A 120 -11.41 -27.45 24.84
C MET A 120 -10.27 -27.90 25.76
N PRO A 121 -10.30 -27.59 27.07
CA PRO A 121 -9.31 -28.10 28.01
C PRO A 121 -9.50 -29.62 28.17
N GLY A 122 -8.73 -30.44 27.44
CA GLY A 122 -8.61 -31.87 27.75
C GLY A 122 -8.63 -32.88 26.59
N GLN A 123 -8.72 -32.50 25.31
CA GLN A 123 -8.69 -33.50 24.21
C GLN A 123 -7.26 -33.90 23.76
N GLY A 124 -6.24 -33.66 24.60
CA GLY A 124 -4.81 -33.83 24.25
C GLY A 124 -4.11 -35.07 24.83
N GLN A 125 -4.80 -35.97 25.51
CA GLN A 125 -4.25 -37.27 25.91
C GLN A 125 -5.10 -38.38 25.29
N VAL A 126 -4.83 -38.67 24.01
CA VAL A 126 -5.08 -40.03 23.49
C VAL A 126 -3.80 -40.79 23.81
N ASP A 127 -3.86 -41.59 24.87
CA ASP A 127 -2.80 -42.50 25.28
C ASP A 127 -2.35 -43.35 24.09
N LYS A 128 -1.03 -43.44 23.93
CA LYS A 128 -0.36 -44.29 22.92
C LYS A 128 -0.46 -45.76 23.28
#